data_AF-F5NPY5-F1
#
_entry.id   AF-F5NPY5-F1
#
_cell.length_a   1.000
_cell.length_b   1.000
_cell.length_c   1.000
_cell.angle_alpha   90.00
_cell.angle_beta   90.00
_cell.angle_gamma   90.00
#
_symmetry.space_group_name_H-M   'P 1'
#
loop_
_entity.id
_entity.type
_entity.pdbx_description
1 polymer ?
#
loop_
_entity_poly.entity_id
_entity_poly.type
_entity_poly.pdbx_seq_one_letter_code
_entity_poly.pdbx_strand_id
1 'polypeptide(L)' 'MTLLMVSHSVEDAARIATRSVVVADGRIAWQGKTEELLSGKASASAILGITG' A
#
# COMPACT_ATOMS: atom_id res chain seq x y z
N MET A 1 20.63 -2.11 6.95
CA MET A 1 19.78 -0.97 7.34
C MET A 1 18.35 -1.31 7.01
N THR A 2 17.42 -0.99 7.90
CA THR A 2 15.98 -1.24 7.71
C THR A 2 15.25 0.07 7.95
N LEU A 3 14.35 0.43 7.03
CA LEU A 3 13.54 1.65 7.09
C LEU A 3 12.07 1.25 7.13
N LEU A 4 11.32 1.84 8.05
CA LEU A 4 9.86 1.71 8.12
C LEU A 4 9.25 3.09 7.84
N MET A 5 8.42 3.16 6.82
CA MET A 5 7.73 4.37 6.40
C MET A 5 6.22 4.18 6.59
N VAL A 6 5.55 5.19 7.16
CA VAL A 6 4.11 5.23 7.28
C VAL A 6 3.62 6.44 6.50
N SER A 7 2.80 6.18 5.48
CA SER A 7 2.25 7.22 4.60
C SER A 7 0.74 6.97 4.44
N HIS A 8 -0.01 8.05 4.29
CA HIS A 8 -1.41 8.00 3.84
C HIS A 8 -1.50 8.05 2.31
N SER A 9 -0.42 8.42 1.61
CA SER A 9 -0.30 8.38 0.16
C SER A 9 0.47 7.13 -0.29
N VAL A 10 -0.20 6.31 -1.10
CA VAL A 10 0.36 5.10 -1.69
C VAL A 10 1.39 5.44 -2.76
N GLU A 11 1.22 6.55 -3.47
CA GLU A 11 2.15 7.03 -4.49
C GLU A 11 3.50 7.41 -3.88
N ASP A 12 3.48 8.05 -2.70
CA ASP A 12 4.69 8.35 -1.93
C ASP A 12 5.37 7.08 -1.42
N ALA A 13 4.57 6.13 -0.91
CA ALA A 13 5.08 4.84 -0.48
C ALA A 13 5.72 4.08 -1.65
N ALA A 14 5.14 4.11 -2.84
CA ALA A 14 5.65 3.39 -4.01
C ALA A 14 7.00 3.94 -4.52
N ARG A 15 7.27 5.23 -4.32
CA ARG A 15 8.57 5.82 -4.68
C ARG A 15 9.73 5.30 -3.83
N ILE A 16 9.46 4.82 -2.61
CA ILE A 16 10.51 4.57 -1.61
C ILE A 16 10.46 3.14 -1.05
N ALA A 17 9.29 2.50 -1.01
CA ALA A 17 9.06 1.19 -0.41
C ALA A 17 8.76 0.11 -1.48
N THR A 18 9.54 -0.97 -1.45
CA THR A 18 9.35 -2.15 -2.31
C THR A 18 8.23 -3.07 -1.83
N ARG A 19 7.87 -3.02 -0.54
CA ARG A 19 6.74 -3.75 0.04
C ARG A 19 5.93 -2.84 0.94
N SER A 20 4.63 -3.11 1.00
CA SER A 20 3.67 -2.35 1.80
C SER A 20 2.71 -3.26 2.53
N VAL A 21 2.23 -2.78 3.68
CA VAL A 21 1.15 -3.39 4.47
C VAL A 21 0.07 -2.34 4.59
N VAL A 22 -1.15 -2.68 4.20
CA VAL A 22 -2.31 -1.80 4.35
C VAL A 22 -3.07 -2.24 5.59
N VAL A 23 -3.29 -1.28 6.49
CA VAL A 23 -4.04 -1.47 7.73
C VAL A 23 -5.36 -0.73 7.62
N ALA A 24 -6.47 -1.45 7.80
CA ALA A 24 -7.82 -0.89 7.86
C ALA A 24 -8.55 -1.50 9.06
N ASP A 25 -9.35 -0.69 9.77
CA ASP A 25 -10.11 -1.13 10.95
C ASP A 25 -9.26 -1.86 12.01
N GLY A 26 -8.01 -1.40 12.21
CA GLY A 26 -7.07 -1.99 13.17
C GLY A 26 -6.54 -3.37 12.77
N ARG A 27 -6.76 -3.82 11.53
CA ARG A 27 -6.30 -5.12 11.00
C ARG A 27 -5.49 -4.95 9.74
N ILE A 28 -4.61 -5.91 9.46
CA ILE A 28 -3.91 -5.98 8.17
C ILE A 28 -4.93 -6.38 7.12
N ALA A 29 -5.35 -5.43 6.30
CA ALA A 29 -6.26 -5.65 5.19
C ALA A 29 -5.55 -6.28 3.99
N TRP A 30 -4.25 -5.99 3.83
CA TRP A 30 -3.44 -6.51 2.73
C TRP A 30 -1.93 -6.36 3.00
N GLN A 31 -1.12 -7.23 2.38
CA GLN A 31 0.34 -7.12 2.38
C GLN A 31 0.92 -7.62 1.05
N GLY A 32 1.92 -6.93 0.49
CA GLY A 32 2.48 -7.32 -0.80
C GLY A 32 3.48 -6.31 -1.37
N LYS A 33 3.68 -6.36 -2.70
CA LYS A 33 4.54 -5.40 -3.41
C LYS A 33 3.79 -4.08 -3.60
N THR A 34 4.42 -2.96 -3.29
CA THR A 34 3.74 -1.65 -3.35
C THR A 34 3.19 -1.33 -4.74
N GLU A 35 3.83 -1.82 -5.81
CA GLU A 35 3.36 -1.71 -7.20
C GLU A 35 1.97 -2.34 -7.43
N GLU A 36 1.60 -3.38 -6.69
CA GLU A 36 0.29 -4.03 -6.82
C GLU A 36 -0.84 -3.10 -6.37
N LEU A 37 -0.59 -2.25 -5.37
CA LEU A 37 -1.54 -1.21 -4.93
C LEU A 37 -1.78 -0.18 -6.03
N LEU A 38 -0.71 0.30 -6.66
CA LEU A 38 -0.79 1.27 -7.77
C LEU A 38 -1.43 0.68 -9.03
N SER A 39 -1.28 -0.62 -9.25
CA SER A 39 -1.88 -1.29 -10.41
C SER A 39 -3.41 -1.41 -10.34
N GLY A 40 -4.03 -1.06 -9.20
CA GLY A 40 -5.46 -1.23 -8.96
C GLY A 40 -5.90 -2.69 -8.74
N LYS A 41 -4.99 -3.66 -8.86
CA LYS A 41 -5.29 -5.10 -8.77
C LYS A 41 -5.30 -5.63 -7.33
N ALA A 42 -4.75 -4.89 -6.38
CA ALA A 42 -4.75 -5.30 -4.99
C ALA A 42 -6.13 -5.10 -4.36
N SER A 43 -6.55 -6.00 -3.47
CA SER A 43 -7.80 -5.86 -2.71
C SER A 43 -7.86 -4.57 -1.91
N ALA A 44 -6.70 -4.06 -1.49
CA ALA A 44 -6.58 -2.80 -0.79
C ALA A 44 -6.62 -1.55 -1.70
N SER A 45 -6.45 -1.69 -3.03
CA SER A 45 -6.53 -0.55 -3.95
C SER A 45 -7.90 0.15 -3.85
N ALA A 46 -8.99 -0.62 -3.74
CA ALA A 46 -10.33 -0.09 -3.55
C ALA A 46 -10.50 0.67 -2.22
N ILE A 47 -9.87 0.17 -1.13
CA ILE A 47 -9.88 0.83 0.19
C ILE A 47 -9.14 2.17 0.13
N LEU A 48 -8.10 2.24 -0.70
CA LEU A 48 -7.25 3.40 -0.88
C LEU A 48 -7.78 4.36 -1.96
N GLY A 49 -8.95 4.10 -2.54
CA GLY A 49 -9.56 4.93 -3.58
C GLY A 49 -8.84 4.86 -4.94
N ILE A 50 -7.93 3.90 -5.13
CA ILE A 50 -7.22 3.67 -6.38
C ILE A 50 -8.13 2.86 -7.30
N THR A 51 -8.63 3.51 -8.35
CA THR A 51 -9.47 2.88 -9.38
C THR A 51 -8.60 2.73 -10.64
N GLY A 52 -8.42 1.50 -11.10
CA GLY A 52 -7.66 1.18 -12.33
C GLY A 52 -8.44 1.46 -13.60
#